data_AF-A0A7C6KDD1-F1
#
_entry.id   AF-A0A7C6KDD1-F1
#
_cell.length_a   1.000
_cell.length_b   1.000
_cell.length_c   1.000
_cell.angle_alpha   90.00
_cell.angle_beta   90.00
_cell.angle_gamma   90.00
#
_symmetry.space_group_name_H-M   'P 1'
#
loop_
_entity.id
_entity.type
_entity.pdbx_description
1 polymer ?
#
loop_
_entity_poly.entity_id
_entity_poly.type
_entity_poly.pdbx_seq_one_letter_code
_entity_poly.pdbx_strand_id
1 'polypeptide(L)'
;MAYIATIKLVINEFDERRVIDGLNDMMRNAQSKVDDDLEGENHWITDWAISQVDPAGDLIEKAIATGKYEDGYAFKDFVIFSPDEYGRDDGAGFWSNEYGWTTLDLATKYESPYGAPSVMKDDAVWMAAPYRMRFITMWVLEKDASQAILFECWADDFDHAVEQARDAYPDAEKISLYLP
;
A
#
# COMPACT_ATOMS: atom_id res chain seq x y z
N MET A 1 26.72 15.78 -15.21
CA MET A 1 25.70 14.80 -15.68
C MET A 1 24.38 15.27 -15.11
N ALA A 2 23.31 15.30 -15.90
CA ALA A 2 21.98 15.74 -15.46
C ALA A 2 21.05 14.52 -15.32
N TYR A 3 20.13 14.58 -14.37
CA TYR A 3 19.13 13.53 -14.11
C TYR A 3 17.72 14.12 -14.27
N ILE A 4 16.79 13.32 -14.79
CA ILE A 4 15.36 13.62 -14.77
C ILE A 4 14.73 12.66 -13.75
N ALA A 5 14.00 13.20 -12.78
CA ALA A 5 13.33 12.43 -11.74
C ALA A 5 11.83 12.69 -11.78
N THR A 6 11.03 11.64 -11.55
CA THR A 6 9.58 11.75 -11.36
C THR A 6 9.28 11.70 -9.87
N ILE A 7 8.54 12.67 -9.36
CA ILE A 7 8.15 12.75 -7.95
C ILE A 7 6.63 12.71 -7.86
N LYS A 8 6.08 11.83 -7.01
CA LYS A 8 4.67 11.81 -6.62
C LYS A 8 4.57 12.33 -5.18
N LEU A 9 3.61 13.23 -4.91
CA LEU A 9 3.41 13.87 -3.62
C LEU A 9 1.94 13.76 -3.21
N VAL A 10 1.68 13.64 -1.91
CA VAL A 10 0.34 13.76 -1.32
C VAL A 10 0.32 15.04 -0.52
N ILE A 11 -0.62 15.91 -0.84
CA ILE A 11 -0.68 17.27 -0.29
C ILE A 11 -2.05 17.45 0.34
N ASN A 12 -2.07 17.83 1.61
CA ASN A 12 -3.30 18.09 2.35
C ASN A 12 -3.74 19.55 2.16
N GLU A 13 -4.13 19.89 0.93
CA GLU A 13 -4.69 21.19 0.55
C GLU A 13 -5.74 20.96 -0.55
N PHE A 14 -6.88 21.64 -0.45
CA PHE A 14 -8.06 21.40 -1.28
C PHE A 14 -8.13 22.33 -2.50
N ASP A 15 -7.35 23.42 -2.49
CA ASP A 15 -7.25 24.34 -3.61
C ASP A 15 -6.05 24.00 -4.50
N GLU A 16 -6.33 23.47 -5.69
CA GLU A 16 -5.34 23.12 -6.71
C GLU A 16 -4.36 24.27 -7.00
N ARG A 17 -4.84 25.53 -7.00
CA ARG A 17 -3.96 26.69 -7.24
C ARG A 17 -2.93 26.86 -6.13
N ARG A 18 -3.36 26.69 -4.87
CA ARG A 18 -2.45 26.76 -3.72
C ARG A 18 -1.44 25.62 -3.72
N VAL A 19 -1.86 24.43 -4.18
CA VAL A 19 -0.94 23.30 -4.38
C VAL A 19 0.12 23.65 -5.40
N ILE A 20 -0.27 24.14 -6.58
CA ILE A 20 0.66 24.53 -7.65
C ILE A 20 1.60 25.65 -7.20
N ASP A 21 1.06 26.70 -6.60
CA ASP A 21 1.84 27.85 -6.11
C ASP A 21 2.83 27.40 -5.02
N GLY A 22 2.37 26.61 -4.04
CA GLY A 22 3.21 26.08 -2.97
C GLY A 22 4.32 25.16 -3.46
N LEU A 23 4.04 24.30 -4.45
CA LEU A 23 5.06 23.45 -5.08
C LEU A 23 6.10 24.28 -5.84
N ASN A 24 5.66 25.30 -6.57
CA ASN A 24 6.58 26.21 -7.25
C ASN A 24 7.45 26.97 -6.25
N ASP A 25 6.88 27.47 -5.15
CA ASP A 25 7.64 28.16 -4.10
C ASP A 25 8.65 27.22 -3.43
N MET A 26 8.25 25.97 -3.15
CA MET A 26 9.15 24.95 -2.61
C MET A 26 10.33 24.68 -3.56
N MET A 27 10.07 24.51 -4.85
CA MET A 27 11.12 24.27 -5.85
C MET A 27 12.02 25.49 -6.05
N ARG A 28 11.47 26.71 -6.03
CA ARG A 28 12.26 27.96 -6.05
C ARG A 28 13.19 28.07 -4.85
N ASN A 29 12.68 27.76 -3.66
CA ASN A 29 13.49 27.73 -2.44
C ASN A 29 14.56 26.65 -2.52
N ALA A 30 14.24 25.45 -3.02
CA ALA A 30 15.21 24.38 -3.21
C ALA A 30 16.28 24.71 -4.28
N GLN A 31 15.94 25.56 -5.24
CA GLN A 31 16.89 26.09 -6.23
C GLN A 31 17.83 27.15 -5.63
N SER A 32 17.48 27.79 -4.51
CA SER A 32 18.36 28.78 -3.88
C SER A 32 19.68 28.15 -3.40
N LYS A 33 20.77 28.92 -3.46
CA LYS A 33 22.11 28.44 -3.07
C LYS A 33 22.16 28.16 -1.56
N VAL A 34 22.78 27.05 -1.20
CA VAL A 34 22.94 26.63 0.20
C VAL A 34 24.10 27.39 0.87
N ASP A 35 25.06 27.90 0.11
CA ASP A 35 26.16 28.73 0.62
C ASP A 35 26.57 29.81 -0.39
N ASP A 36 26.64 31.07 0.05
CA ASP A 36 27.05 32.22 -0.78
C ASP A 36 28.56 32.23 -1.07
N ASP A 37 29.35 31.45 -0.32
CA ASP A 37 30.82 31.47 -0.35
C ASP A 37 31.45 30.50 -1.35
N LEU A 38 30.65 29.64 -2.01
CA LEU A 38 31.14 28.69 -3.02
C LEU A 38 30.97 29.27 -4.43
N GLU A 39 32.04 29.89 -4.92
CA GLU A 39 32.17 30.29 -6.33
C GLU A 39 32.07 29.05 -7.23
N GLY A 40 30.90 28.84 -7.83
CA GLY A 40 30.70 27.86 -8.90
C GLY A 40 29.64 26.79 -8.70
N GLU A 41 28.70 26.93 -7.75
CA GLU A 41 27.72 25.87 -7.51
C GLU A 41 26.53 25.94 -8.47
N ASN A 42 26.46 24.95 -9.37
CA ASN A 42 25.22 24.63 -10.07
C ASN A 42 24.17 24.28 -9.02
N HIS A 43 23.00 24.93 -9.08
CA HIS A 43 21.85 24.51 -8.28
C HIS A 43 21.59 23.02 -8.53
N TRP A 44 21.34 22.25 -7.48
CA TRP A 44 21.05 20.83 -7.61
C TRP A 44 19.72 20.59 -8.37
N ILE A 45 18.82 21.57 -8.38
CA ILE A 45 17.64 21.65 -9.26
C ILE A 45 17.84 22.74 -10.32
N THR A 46 17.95 22.32 -11.57
CA THR A 46 18.06 23.24 -12.72
C THR A 46 16.70 23.76 -13.18
N ASP A 47 15.69 22.89 -13.28
CA ASP A 47 14.36 23.21 -13.80
C ASP A 47 13.32 22.18 -13.31
N TRP A 48 12.03 22.52 -13.35
CA TRP A 48 10.92 21.61 -13.01
C TRP A 48 9.65 21.93 -13.78
N ALA A 49 8.77 20.92 -13.89
CA ALA A 49 7.43 21.09 -14.42
C ALA A 49 6.45 20.27 -13.57
N ILE A 50 5.29 20.85 -13.28
CA ILE A 50 4.19 20.15 -12.62
C ILE A 50 3.31 19.57 -13.74
N SER A 51 3.33 18.25 -13.89
CA SER A 51 2.63 17.57 -15.00
C SER A 51 1.13 17.44 -14.75
N GLN A 52 0.73 17.20 -13.49
CA GLN A 52 -0.64 16.96 -13.07
C GLN A 52 -0.81 17.28 -11.59
N VAL A 53 -2.02 17.73 -11.24
CA VAL A 53 -2.48 17.89 -9.86
C VAL A 53 -3.91 17.36 -9.83
N ASP A 54 -4.09 16.19 -9.24
CA ASP A 54 -5.37 15.50 -9.17
C ASP A 54 -5.84 15.40 -7.72
N PRO A 55 -7.15 15.41 -7.46
CA PRO A 55 -7.68 15.13 -6.13
C PRO A 55 -7.20 13.78 -5.62
N ALA A 56 -6.89 13.72 -4.32
CA ALA A 56 -6.63 12.43 -3.70
C ALA A 56 -7.94 11.63 -3.67
N GLY A 57 -7.88 10.32 -3.95
CA GLY A 57 -9.07 9.49 -3.86
C GLY A 57 -9.64 9.46 -2.43
N ASP A 58 -10.96 9.23 -2.29
CA ASP A 58 -11.71 9.29 -1.03
C ASP A 58 -11.05 8.56 0.17
N LEU A 59 -10.33 7.45 -0.08
CA LEU A 59 -9.65 6.71 0.98
C LEU A 59 -8.41 7.41 1.52
N ILE A 60 -7.66 8.08 0.65
CA ILE A 60 -6.50 8.88 1.07
C ILE A 60 -6.99 10.07 1.87
N GLU A 61 -8.02 10.77 1.38
CA GLU A 61 -8.65 11.88 2.11
C GLU A 61 -9.17 11.42 3.47
N LYS A 62 -9.87 10.29 3.52
CA LYS A 62 -10.38 9.71 4.77
C LYS A 62 -9.26 9.26 5.71
N ALA A 63 -8.19 8.65 5.20
CA ALA A 63 -7.04 8.25 6.01
C ALA A 63 -6.35 9.47 6.63
N ILE A 64 -6.17 10.54 5.86
CA ILE A 64 -5.63 11.82 6.35
C ILE A 64 -6.58 12.42 7.40
N ALA A 65 -7.87 12.53 7.09
CA ALA A 65 -8.87 13.12 7.99
C ALA A 65 -9.03 12.35 9.31
N THR A 66 -8.83 11.03 9.30
CA THR A 66 -8.91 10.18 10.50
C THR A 66 -7.58 10.02 11.23
N GLY A 67 -6.49 10.64 10.73
CA GLY A 67 -5.15 10.51 11.29
C GLY A 67 -4.55 9.09 11.15
N LYS A 68 -5.11 8.27 10.26
CA LYS A 68 -4.68 6.90 9.98
C LYS A 68 -3.81 6.81 8.72
N TYR A 69 -3.40 7.93 8.15
CA TYR A 69 -2.51 7.96 7.00
C TYR A 69 -1.10 7.55 7.45
N GLU A 70 -0.56 6.51 6.81
CA GLU A 70 0.81 6.06 7.00
C GLU A 70 1.69 6.52 5.84
N ASP A 71 2.97 6.75 6.11
CA ASP A 71 3.94 7.14 5.09
C ASP A 71 3.95 6.14 3.93
N GLY A 72 3.84 6.67 2.71
CA GLY A 72 3.80 5.90 1.48
C GLY A 72 2.44 5.25 1.17
N TYR A 73 1.40 5.37 2.01
CA TYR A 73 0.10 4.73 1.79
C TYR A 73 -0.53 5.06 0.43
N ALA A 74 -0.42 6.31 -0.04
CA ALA A 74 -0.94 6.71 -1.34
C ALA A 74 -0.13 6.23 -2.55
N PHE A 75 1.04 5.64 -2.31
CA PHE A 75 1.95 5.17 -3.37
C PHE A 75 2.12 3.64 -3.35
N LYS A 76 1.33 2.95 -2.52
CA LYS A 76 1.25 1.49 -2.53
C LYS A 76 0.43 1.07 -3.74
N ASP A 77 0.89 0.06 -4.46
CA ASP A 77 0.06 -0.63 -5.44
C ASP A 77 -1.03 -1.40 -4.69
N PHE A 78 -2.27 -1.31 -5.15
CA PHE A 78 -3.36 -2.11 -4.61
C PHE A 78 -3.68 -3.26 -5.56
N VAL A 79 -4.03 -4.41 -5.00
CA VAL A 79 -4.51 -5.59 -5.72
C VAL A 79 -5.81 -6.06 -5.09
N ILE A 80 -6.61 -6.78 -5.86
CA ILE A 80 -7.78 -7.48 -5.35
C ILE A 80 -7.35 -8.92 -5.07
N PHE A 81 -7.65 -9.40 -3.87
CA PHE A 81 -7.31 -10.75 -3.41
C PHE A 81 -8.55 -11.49 -2.93
N SER A 82 -8.65 -12.77 -3.26
CA SER A 82 -9.67 -13.70 -2.75
C SER A 82 -8.98 -14.86 -2.04
N PRO A 83 -9.17 -15.00 -0.71
CA PRO A 83 -8.71 -16.17 0.03
C PRO A 83 -9.20 -17.49 -0.56
N ASP A 84 -10.47 -17.55 -0.98
CA ASP A 84 -11.06 -18.78 -1.52
C ASP A 84 -10.40 -19.21 -2.84
N GLU A 85 -10.00 -18.25 -3.67
CA GLU A 85 -9.30 -18.54 -4.92
C GLU A 85 -7.84 -18.92 -4.67
N TYR A 86 -7.18 -18.25 -3.74
CA TYR A 86 -5.81 -18.59 -3.36
C TYR A 86 -5.68 -20.01 -2.80
N GLY A 87 -6.71 -20.48 -2.08
CA GLY A 87 -6.79 -21.83 -1.53
C GLY A 87 -7.00 -22.93 -2.58
N ARG A 88 -7.19 -22.58 -3.86
CA ARG A 88 -7.18 -23.56 -4.96
C ARG A 88 -5.73 -23.87 -5.31
N ASP A 89 -5.41 -25.14 -5.56
CA ASP A 89 -4.05 -25.69 -5.71
C ASP A 89 -3.17 -25.03 -6.82
N ASP A 90 -3.66 -24.01 -7.51
CA ASP A 90 -2.94 -23.20 -8.49
C ASP A 90 -2.36 -21.89 -7.94
N GLY A 91 -2.69 -21.52 -6.69
CA GLY A 91 -2.23 -20.28 -6.04
C GLY A 91 -2.79 -19.01 -6.67
N ALA A 92 -3.87 -19.11 -7.45
CA ALA A 92 -4.48 -18.02 -8.19
C ALA A 92 -5.39 -17.17 -7.29
N GLY A 93 -4.83 -16.41 -6.36
CA GLY A 93 -5.60 -15.60 -5.41
C GLY A 93 -5.87 -14.16 -5.82
N PHE A 94 -5.27 -13.66 -6.90
CA PHE A 94 -5.26 -12.24 -7.24
C PHE A 94 -6.00 -11.94 -8.53
N TRP A 95 -6.74 -10.83 -8.57
CA TRP A 95 -7.48 -10.47 -9.79
C TRP A 95 -6.60 -9.80 -10.84
N SER A 96 -6.84 -10.15 -12.10
CA SER A 96 -6.34 -9.48 -13.28
C SER A 96 -7.48 -9.12 -14.22
N ASN A 97 -7.52 -7.87 -14.68
CA ASN A 97 -8.50 -7.41 -15.67
C ASN A 97 -8.37 -8.16 -17.01
N GLU A 98 -7.21 -8.73 -17.32
CA GLU A 98 -6.95 -9.44 -18.57
C GLU A 98 -7.14 -10.96 -18.44
N TYR A 99 -6.74 -11.53 -17.31
CA TYR A 99 -6.66 -12.99 -17.12
C TYR A 99 -7.64 -13.56 -16.10
N GLY A 100 -8.39 -12.73 -15.37
CA GLY A 100 -9.22 -13.16 -14.24
C GLY A 100 -8.39 -13.47 -13.00
N TRP A 101 -8.78 -14.47 -12.20
CA TRP A 101 -8.01 -14.91 -11.03
C TRP A 101 -6.68 -15.53 -11.44
N THR A 102 -5.60 -15.03 -10.87
CA THR A 102 -4.22 -15.35 -11.25
C THR A 102 -3.26 -15.11 -10.08
N THR A 103 -1.97 -15.32 -10.31
CA THR A 103 -0.89 -15.11 -9.35
C THR A 103 -0.51 -13.63 -9.27
N LEU A 104 0.13 -13.21 -8.16
CA LEU A 104 0.42 -11.80 -7.88
C LEU A 104 1.24 -11.10 -8.99
N ASP A 105 2.09 -11.84 -9.70
CA ASP A 105 2.93 -11.35 -10.79
C ASP A 105 2.11 -10.92 -12.03
N LEU A 106 0.94 -11.52 -12.25
CA LEU A 106 0.03 -11.23 -13.36
C LEU A 106 -1.20 -10.41 -12.93
N ALA A 107 -1.30 -10.10 -11.64
CA ALA A 107 -2.39 -9.32 -11.07
C ALA A 107 -2.40 -7.89 -11.63
N THR A 108 -3.59 -7.35 -11.83
CA THR A 108 -3.73 -5.93 -12.12
C THR A 108 -3.43 -5.13 -10.86
N LYS A 109 -2.46 -4.22 -10.96
CA LYS A 109 -2.10 -3.28 -9.90
C LYS A 109 -2.88 -1.99 -10.13
N TYR A 110 -3.62 -1.60 -9.11
CA TYR A 110 -4.43 -0.40 -9.12
C TYR A 110 -3.74 0.67 -8.28
N GLU A 111 -3.71 1.90 -8.81
CA GLU A 111 -3.23 3.06 -8.06
C GLU A 111 -4.20 3.45 -6.93
N SER A 112 -5.45 2.97 -6.99
CA SER A 112 -6.48 3.21 -5.99
C SER A 112 -7.48 2.05 -5.93
N PRO A 113 -7.98 1.68 -4.75
CA PRO A 113 -9.03 0.69 -4.59
C PRO A 113 -10.44 1.16 -5.03
N TYR A 114 -10.59 2.36 -5.58
CA TYR A 114 -11.86 2.85 -6.11
C TYR A 114 -11.85 2.89 -7.64
N GLY A 115 -12.79 2.17 -8.27
CA GLY A 115 -12.91 2.00 -9.72
C GLY A 115 -12.80 0.56 -10.23
N ALA A 116 -12.72 -0.44 -9.34
CA ALA A 116 -12.64 -1.84 -9.75
C ALA A 116 -13.91 -2.36 -10.44
N PRO A 117 -13.76 -3.41 -11.28
CA PRO A 117 -14.89 -4.15 -11.79
C PRO A 117 -15.78 -4.63 -10.64
N SER A 118 -17.09 -4.42 -10.77
CA SER A 118 -18.16 -4.81 -9.83
C SER A 118 -18.36 -6.33 -9.70
N VAL A 119 -17.39 -7.13 -10.12
CA VAL A 119 -17.42 -8.59 -10.16
C VAL A 119 -16.52 -9.14 -9.06
N MET A 120 -16.75 -8.70 -7.84
CA MET A 120 -16.09 -9.28 -6.69
C MET A 120 -16.91 -10.50 -6.23
N LYS A 121 -16.25 -11.64 -6.05
CA LYS A 121 -16.76 -12.70 -5.18
C LYS A 121 -16.97 -12.13 -3.77
N ASP A 122 -17.84 -12.75 -2.99
CA ASP A 122 -18.19 -12.26 -1.64
C ASP A 122 -16.97 -12.12 -0.71
N ASP A 123 -15.89 -12.88 -0.94
CA ASP A 123 -14.66 -12.89 -0.14
C ASP A 123 -13.53 -12.00 -0.70
N ALA A 124 -13.72 -11.38 -1.88
CA ALA A 124 -12.68 -10.59 -2.52
C ALA A 124 -12.48 -9.24 -1.81
N VAL A 125 -11.24 -8.93 -1.46
CA VAL A 125 -10.86 -7.73 -0.73
C VAL A 125 -9.78 -6.94 -1.45
N TRP A 126 -9.82 -5.62 -1.27
CA TRP A 126 -8.74 -4.74 -1.65
C TRP A 126 -7.61 -4.81 -0.64
N MET A 127 -6.38 -4.95 -1.12
CA MET A 127 -5.20 -4.94 -0.28
C MET A 127 -4.01 -4.27 -0.96
N ALA A 128 -3.07 -3.76 -0.18
CA ALA A 128 -1.78 -3.33 -0.71
C ALA A 128 -1.02 -4.57 -1.24
N ALA A 129 -0.41 -4.46 -2.42
CA ALA A 129 0.30 -5.54 -3.08
C ALA A 129 1.35 -6.16 -2.13
N PRO A 130 1.19 -7.43 -1.72
CA PRO A 130 2.04 -8.06 -0.71
C PRO A 130 3.34 -8.53 -1.36
N TYR A 131 4.21 -7.59 -1.71
CA TYR A 131 5.51 -7.92 -2.28
C TYR A 131 6.33 -8.73 -1.25
N ARG A 132 6.62 -9.99 -1.57
CA ARG A 132 7.42 -10.95 -0.77
C ARG A 132 6.72 -11.58 0.44
N MET A 133 5.49 -11.19 0.76
CA MET A 133 4.70 -11.80 1.83
C MET A 133 3.82 -12.94 1.28
N ARG A 134 3.47 -13.88 2.16
CA ARG A 134 2.57 -15.01 1.88
C ARG A 134 1.29 -14.87 2.67
N PHE A 135 0.18 -15.31 2.09
CA PHE A 135 -1.06 -15.45 2.84
C PHE A 135 -0.97 -16.71 3.70
N ILE A 136 -1.08 -16.55 5.00
CA ILE A 136 -0.97 -17.63 5.97
C ILE A 136 -2.27 -17.67 6.76
N THR A 137 -2.92 -18.83 6.72
CA THR A 137 -4.07 -19.16 7.54
C THR A 137 -3.62 -20.03 8.71
N MET A 138 -4.09 -19.72 9.91
CA MET A 138 -3.73 -20.44 11.13
C MET A 138 -4.89 -20.54 12.11
N TRP A 139 -4.84 -21.58 12.95
CA TRP A 139 -5.71 -21.71 14.11
C TRP A 139 -5.06 -21.07 15.33
N VAL A 140 -5.79 -20.16 15.97
CA VAL A 140 -5.44 -19.55 17.25
C VAL A 140 -6.41 -20.06 18.31
N LEU A 141 -5.90 -20.65 19.39
CA LEU A 141 -6.69 -21.04 20.55
C LEU A 141 -6.29 -20.16 21.73
N GLU A 142 -7.21 -19.31 22.17
CA GLU A 142 -7.04 -18.50 23.38
C GLU A 142 -7.15 -19.36 24.63
N LYS A 143 -6.53 -18.89 25.70
CA LYS A 143 -6.60 -19.52 27.01
C LYS A 143 -8.06 -19.68 27.47
N ASP A 144 -8.38 -20.86 27.98
CA ASP A 144 -9.73 -21.24 28.45
C ASP A 144 -10.83 -21.21 27.36
N ALA A 145 -10.48 -21.01 26.08
CA ALA A 145 -11.41 -21.08 24.96
C ALA A 145 -11.69 -22.54 24.56
N SER A 146 -12.94 -22.83 24.21
CA SER A 146 -13.38 -24.15 23.74
C SER A 146 -13.32 -24.32 22.22
N GLN A 147 -13.08 -23.23 21.48
CA GLN A 147 -13.04 -23.19 20.03
C GLN A 147 -11.82 -22.39 19.55
N ALA A 148 -11.18 -22.90 18.50
CA ALA A 148 -10.11 -22.19 17.82
C ALA A 148 -10.70 -21.14 16.87
N ILE A 149 -10.02 -20.01 16.79
CA ILE A 149 -10.29 -18.90 15.88
C ILE A 149 -9.43 -19.10 14.63
N LEU A 150 -10.05 -18.99 13.46
CA LEU A 150 -9.31 -18.92 12.21
C LEU A 150 -8.72 -17.51 12.08
N PHE A 151 -7.41 -17.41 11.99
CA PHE A 151 -6.68 -16.17 11.77
C PHE A 151 -5.97 -16.21 10.43
N GLU A 152 -6.07 -15.10 9.70
CA GLU A 152 -5.58 -14.96 8.34
C GLU A 152 -4.73 -13.69 8.27
N CYS A 153 -3.50 -13.82 7.79
CA CYS A 153 -2.60 -12.68 7.69
C CYS A 153 -1.59 -12.81 6.55
N TRP A 154 -0.99 -11.69 6.17
CA TRP A 154 0.16 -11.65 5.28
C TRP A 154 1.44 -11.56 6.08
N ALA A 155 2.36 -12.50 5.87
CA ALA A 155 3.64 -12.52 6.56
C ALA A 155 4.75 -13.09 5.68
N ASP A 156 5.99 -12.70 5.93
CA ASP A 156 7.15 -13.19 5.18
C ASP A 156 7.38 -14.69 5.38
N ASP A 157 7.12 -15.17 6.59
CA ASP A 157 7.20 -16.56 7.00
C ASP A 157 6.21 -16.87 8.14
N PHE A 158 6.20 -18.12 8.60
CA PHE A 158 5.29 -18.54 9.67
C PHE A 158 5.60 -17.90 11.02
N ASP A 159 6.86 -17.59 11.32
CA ASP A 159 7.22 -16.97 12.60
C ASP A 159 6.69 -15.52 12.65
N HIS A 160 6.85 -14.76 11.57
CA HIS A 160 6.26 -13.42 11.43
C HIS A 160 4.72 -13.50 11.51
N ALA A 161 4.10 -14.54 10.94
CA ALA A 161 2.65 -14.74 11.04
C ALA A 161 2.20 -15.01 12.49
N VAL A 162 2.97 -15.80 13.25
CA VAL A 162 2.71 -16.09 14.68
C VAL A 162 2.86 -14.83 15.53
N GLU A 163 3.83 -13.98 15.23
CA GLU A 163 3.99 -12.67 15.90
C GLU A 163 2.75 -11.80 15.71
N GLN A 164 2.29 -11.63 14.46
CA GLN A 164 1.06 -10.87 14.18
C GLN A 164 -0.18 -11.47 14.87
N ALA A 165 -0.29 -12.80 14.90
CA ALA A 165 -1.39 -13.48 15.59
C ALA A 165 -1.38 -13.24 17.11
N ARG A 166 -0.19 -13.20 17.74
CA ARG A 166 -0.05 -12.88 19.17
C ARG A 166 -0.32 -11.42 19.49
N ASP A 167 0.03 -10.52 18.59
CA ASP A 167 -0.30 -9.10 18.74
C ASP A 167 -1.82 -8.87 18.65
N ALA A 168 -2.50 -9.61 17.78
CA ALA A 168 -3.97 -9.58 17.64
C ALA A 168 -4.69 -10.30 18.78
N TYR A 169 -4.14 -11.42 19.26
CA TYR A 169 -4.69 -12.27 20.34
C TYR A 169 -3.64 -12.51 21.43
N PRO A 170 -3.45 -11.55 22.36
CA PRO A 170 -2.41 -11.62 23.39
C PRO A 170 -2.54 -12.83 24.33
N ASP A 171 -3.76 -13.36 24.50
CA ASP A 171 -4.07 -14.51 25.36
C ASP A 171 -4.02 -15.86 24.60
N ALA A 172 -3.46 -15.88 23.38
CA ALA A 172 -3.28 -17.10 22.60
C ALA A 172 -2.37 -18.12 23.31
N GLU A 173 -2.92 -19.30 23.64
CA GLU A 173 -2.19 -20.41 24.24
C GLU A 173 -1.57 -21.34 23.18
N LYS A 174 -2.25 -21.50 22.04
CA LYS A 174 -1.78 -22.35 20.94
C LYS A 174 -2.03 -21.70 19.59
N ILE A 175 -1.00 -21.70 18.75
CA ILE A 175 -1.07 -21.24 17.36
C ILE A 175 -0.50 -22.36 16.46
N SER A 176 -1.22 -22.72 15.40
CA SER A 176 -0.78 -23.75 14.45
C SER A 176 -1.27 -23.44 13.04
N LEU A 177 -0.47 -23.77 12.02
CA LEU A 177 -0.87 -23.66 10.62
C LEU A 177 -2.21 -24.36 10.35
N TYR A 178 -3.04 -23.71 9.55
CA TYR A 178 -4.19 -24.34 8.93
C TYR A 178 -3.67 -25.15 7.74
N LEU A 179 -3.76 -26.48 7.85
CA LEU A 179 -3.56 -27.38 6.72
C LEU A 179 -4.95 -27.87 6.29
N PRO A 180 -5.41 -27.55 5.06
CA PRO A 180 -6.68 -28.06 4.54
C PRO A 180 -6.70 -29.58 4.42
#